data_AF-A0A521B1A4-F1
#
_entry.id   AF-A0A521B1A4-F1
#
_cell.length_a   1.000
_cell.length_b   1.000
_cell.length_c   1.000
_cell.angle_alpha   90.00
_cell.angle_beta   90.00
_cell.angle_gamma   90.00
#
_symmetry.space_group_name_H-M   'P 1'
#
loop_
_entity.id
_entity.type
_entity.pdbx_description
1 polymer ?
#
loop_
_entity_poly.entity_id
_entity_poly.type
_entity_poly.pdbx_seq_one_letter_code
_entity_poly.pdbx_strand_id
1 'polypeptide(L)'
;MKRGLTTAICLGLFFSMWAAKPYYRIGQSNKTVGVLTVEVVKLLMDSDFEVLGMYHPHGNKNLQVIVFTRDELTSMATSVADKGAFGATLKIGLIGMENSTDISLLNPNYINHAFYGGSTNAHEAQKMTALTDSLIKKALLPLVSEMEYYGKDIPNEELGKYQFLPTMPRYRDVVELNEFDEYLEAVATIKKNLLQGVDSSRLVYELNFHDKEIALFGLAFKGDNCPEKQMLTLMGVECIPSLPLEILVQGNKAYMLNGKYRIPLFNSSLGITKIFKIMGISSDISTRMENIATLYE
;
A
#
# COMPACT_ATOMS: atom_id res chain seq x y z
N MET A 1 -18.42 -39.01 55.57
CA MET A 1 -18.75 -38.56 54.19
C MET A 1 -18.35 -37.10 54.05
N LYS A 2 -17.08 -36.87 53.65
CA LYS A 2 -16.61 -36.14 52.46
C LYS A 2 -17.03 -34.66 52.35
N ARG A 3 -16.03 -33.80 52.64
CA ARG A 3 -15.96 -32.35 52.42
C ARG A 3 -16.03 -32.03 50.92
N GLY A 4 -16.90 -31.10 50.52
CA GLY A 4 -16.93 -30.55 49.17
C GLY A 4 -15.98 -29.37 49.06
N LEU A 5 -14.91 -29.53 48.27
CA LEU A 5 -14.00 -28.47 47.87
C LEU A 5 -14.52 -27.89 46.56
N THR A 6 -15.11 -26.71 46.58
CA THR A 6 -15.47 -25.96 45.38
C THR A 6 -14.21 -25.33 44.79
N THR A 7 -13.65 -25.99 43.78
CA THR A 7 -12.58 -25.44 42.94
C THR A 7 -13.16 -24.36 42.03
N ALA A 8 -12.78 -23.11 42.25
CA ALA A 8 -13.01 -22.02 41.30
C ALA A 8 -12.08 -22.22 40.10
N ILE A 9 -12.64 -22.63 38.96
CA ILE A 9 -11.94 -22.65 37.68
C ILE A 9 -11.89 -21.20 37.19
N CYS A 10 -10.72 -20.58 37.30
CA CYS A 10 -10.47 -19.26 36.72
C CYS A 10 -10.52 -19.40 35.19
N LEU A 11 -11.54 -18.80 34.60
CA LEU A 11 -11.74 -18.65 33.17
C LEU A 11 -10.60 -17.77 32.62
N GLY A 12 -9.55 -18.40 32.07
CA GLY A 12 -8.54 -17.69 31.30
C GLY A 12 -9.17 -17.16 30.02
N LEU A 13 -9.57 -15.89 30.03
CA LEU A 13 -9.99 -15.16 28.85
C LEU A 13 -8.85 -15.20 27.83
N PHE A 14 -9.06 -15.88 26.73
CA PHE A 14 -8.26 -15.74 25.52
C PHE A 14 -8.37 -14.28 25.07
N PHE A 15 -7.33 -13.47 25.34
CA PHE A 15 -7.08 -12.30 24.51
C PHE A 15 -6.74 -12.84 23.12
N SER A 16 -7.74 -12.93 22.25
CA SER A 16 -7.46 -12.90 20.82
C SER A 16 -6.93 -11.49 20.55
N MET A 17 -5.61 -11.31 20.59
CA MET A 17 -4.99 -10.17 19.93
C MET A 17 -5.26 -10.37 18.45
N TRP A 18 -6.21 -9.59 17.90
CA TRP A 18 -6.52 -9.65 16.48
C TRP A 18 -5.26 -9.30 15.71
N ALA A 19 -4.85 -10.17 14.80
CA ALA A 19 -3.71 -9.99 13.93
C ALA A 19 -4.22 -9.82 12.50
N ALA A 20 -3.43 -9.15 11.67
CA ALA A 20 -3.74 -8.90 10.29
C ALA A 20 -2.61 -9.34 9.37
N LYS A 21 -3.00 -9.81 8.19
CA LYS A 21 -2.12 -10.09 7.06
C LYS A 21 -2.22 -8.97 6.02
N PRO A 22 -1.15 -8.69 5.25
CA PRO A 22 -1.10 -7.55 4.32
C PRO A 22 -2.07 -7.64 3.14
N TYR A 23 -2.50 -8.85 2.76
CA TYR A 23 -3.33 -9.04 1.58
C TYR A 23 -4.45 -10.05 1.82
N TYR A 24 -5.45 -10.03 0.96
CA TYR A 24 -6.35 -11.15 0.78
C TYR A 24 -6.62 -11.43 -0.70
N ARG A 25 -6.68 -12.71 -1.06
CA ARG A 25 -7.20 -13.17 -2.35
C ARG A 25 -8.72 -13.01 -2.32
N ILE A 26 -9.28 -12.54 -3.43
CA ILE A 26 -10.72 -12.39 -3.64
C ILE A 26 -11.24 -13.55 -4.50
N GLY A 27 -10.43 -14.01 -5.44
CA GLY A 27 -10.76 -15.19 -6.23
C GLY A 27 -9.80 -15.43 -7.38
N GLN A 28 -10.20 -16.37 -8.22
CA GLN A 28 -9.55 -16.72 -9.47
C GLN A 28 -10.58 -16.66 -10.60
N SER A 29 -10.16 -16.21 -11.77
CA SER A 29 -10.99 -16.20 -12.97
C SER A 29 -10.27 -16.88 -14.12
N ASN A 30 -10.99 -17.55 -15.03
CA ASN A 30 -10.42 -18.04 -16.29
C ASN A 30 -10.27 -16.93 -17.35
N LYS A 31 -10.68 -15.68 -17.03
CA LYS A 31 -10.50 -14.51 -17.89
C LYS A 31 -9.04 -14.08 -17.91
N THR A 32 -8.63 -13.46 -19.02
CA THR A 32 -7.31 -12.83 -19.14
C THR A 32 -7.21 -11.60 -18.24
N VAL A 33 -5.99 -11.20 -17.89
CA VAL A 33 -5.72 -9.97 -17.11
C VAL A 33 -6.41 -8.76 -17.70
N GLY A 34 -6.37 -8.58 -19.03
CA GLY A 34 -6.99 -7.43 -19.70
C GLY A 34 -8.52 -7.41 -19.57
N VAL A 35 -9.20 -8.54 -19.78
CA VAL A 35 -10.66 -8.64 -19.63
C VAL A 35 -11.07 -8.40 -18.18
N LEU A 36 -10.35 -9.02 -17.25
CA LEU A 36 -10.64 -8.91 -15.83
C LEU A 36 -10.38 -7.50 -15.28
N THR A 37 -9.39 -6.79 -15.82
CA THR A 37 -9.15 -5.37 -15.49
C THR A 37 -10.39 -4.53 -15.78
N VAL A 38 -10.97 -4.66 -16.98
CA VAL A 38 -12.17 -3.90 -17.38
C VAL A 38 -13.34 -4.20 -16.45
N GLU A 39 -13.54 -5.47 -16.10
CA GLU A 39 -14.61 -5.91 -15.19
C GLU A 39 -14.42 -5.37 -13.77
N VAL A 40 -13.22 -5.47 -13.20
CA VAL A 40 -12.91 -4.94 -11.86
C VAL A 40 -13.14 -3.42 -11.82
N VAL A 41 -12.64 -2.69 -12.81
CA VAL A 41 -12.80 -1.23 -12.90
C VAL A 41 -14.28 -0.86 -12.94
N LYS A 42 -15.08 -1.56 -13.76
CA LYS A 42 -16.52 -1.34 -13.83
C LYS A 42 -17.19 -1.58 -12.48
N LEU A 43 -16.91 -2.70 -11.81
CA LEU A 43 -17.51 -3.03 -10.51
C LEU A 43 -17.20 -1.99 -9.43
N LEU A 44 -15.96 -1.48 -9.42
CA LEU A 44 -15.55 -0.42 -8.52
C LEU A 44 -16.31 0.88 -8.82
N MET A 45 -16.34 1.32 -10.08
CA MET A 45 -17.02 2.56 -10.48
C MET A 45 -18.54 2.50 -10.26
N ASP A 46 -19.18 1.36 -10.55
CA ASP A 46 -20.61 1.12 -10.28
C ASP A 46 -20.93 1.14 -8.77
N SER A 47 -19.91 1.11 -7.90
CA SER A 47 -20.01 1.14 -6.44
C SER A 47 -19.44 2.42 -5.82
N ASP A 48 -19.37 3.51 -6.60
CA ASP A 48 -18.87 4.84 -6.19
C ASP A 48 -17.39 4.87 -5.75
N PHE A 49 -16.57 3.94 -6.21
CA PHE A 49 -15.12 4.06 -6.10
C PHE A 49 -14.55 4.81 -7.30
N GLU A 50 -13.51 5.60 -7.05
CA GLU A 50 -12.74 6.25 -8.10
C GLU A 50 -11.53 5.38 -8.46
N VAL A 51 -11.40 5.00 -9.72
CA VAL A 51 -10.19 4.34 -10.23
C VAL A 51 -9.21 5.41 -10.71
N LEU A 52 -8.14 5.61 -9.95
CA LEU A 52 -7.16 6.67 -10.16
C LEU A 52 -6.14 6.34 -11.25
N GLY A 53 -5.82 5.05 -11.40
CA GLY A 53 -4.82 4.62 -12.37
C GLY A 53 -4.69 3.10 -12.41
N MET A 54 -4.12 2.62 -13.50
CA MET A 54 -3.88 1.20 -13.69
C MET A 54 -2.64 0.98 -14.53
N TYR A 55 -1.88 -0.08 -14.24
CA TYR A 55 -0.69 -0.37 -15.02
C TYR A 55 -0.16 -1.80 -14.87
N HIS A 56 0.72 -2.16 -15.80
CA HIS A 56 1.56 -3.35 -15.76
C HIS A 56 2.90 -3.05 -15.07
N PRO A 57 3.16 -3.56 -13.85
CA PRO A 57 4.45 -3.44 -13.20
C PRO A 57 5.59 -3.93 -14.10
N HIS A 58 6.66 -3.14 -14.18
CA HIS A 58 7.84 -3.41 -15.02
C HIS A 58 7.53 -3.82 -16.48
N GLY A 59 6.37 -3.42 -17.01
CA GLY A 59 5.92 -3.74 -18.37
C GLY A 59 5.42 -5.19 -18.58
N ASN A 60 5.25 -5.97 -17.52
CA ASN A 60 4.79 -7.35 -17.64
C ASN A 60 3.27 -7.43 -17.82
N LYS A 61 2.84 -7.85 -19.01
CA LYS A 61 1.41 -7.95 -19.40
C LYS A 61 0.61 -8.98 -18.58
N ASN A 62 1.28 -9.91 -17.91
CA ASN A 62 0.63 -10.86 -17.01
C ASN A 62 0.37 -10.27 -15.62
N LEU A 63 0.84 -9.06 -15.34
CA LEU A 63 0.67 -8.39 -14.07
C LEU A 63 -0.15 -7.12 -14.27
N GLN A 64 -1.13 -6.85 -13.40
CA GLN A 64 -1.86 -5.60 -13.38
C GLN A 64 -2.00 -5.11 -11.95
N VAL A 65 -1.78 -3.82 -11.74
CA VAL A 65 -2.23 -3.10 -10.55
C VAL A 65 -3.34 -2.15 -10.95
N ILE A 66 -4.41 -2.12 -10.17
CA ILE A 66 -5.49 -1.15 -10.26
C ILE A 66 -5.50 -0.36 -8.95
N VAL A 67 -5.24 0.93 -9.03
CA VAL A 67 -5.24 1.84 -7.88
C VAL A 67 -6.57 2.56 -7.84
N PHE A 68 -7.21 2.56 -6.68
CA PHE A 68 -8.52 3.15 -6.51
C PHE A 68 -8.66 3.78 -5.12
N THR A 69 -9.65 4.66 -4.99
CA THR A 69 -9.97 5.35 -3.75
C THR A 69 -11.48 5.61 -3.60
N ARG A 70 -11.85 6.26 -2.51
CA ARG A 70 -13.20 6.71 -2.18
C ARG A 70 -13.12 7.91 -1.23
N ASP A 71 -14.12 8.77 -1.24
CA ASP A 71 -14.17 9.98 -0.40
C ASP A 71 -13.96 9.71 1.09
N GLU A 72 -14.54 8.64 1.62
CA GLU A 72 -14.37 8.23 3.02
C GLU A 72 -12.91 7.90 3.36
N LEU A 73 -12.20 7.26 2.43
CA LEU A 73 -10.80 6.87 2.59
C LEU A 73 -9.89 8.10 2.48
N THR A 74 -10.10 8.95 1.47
CA THR A 74 -9.29 10.15 1.26
C THR A 74 -9.49 11.20 2.36
N SER A 75 -10.72 11.41 2.81
CA SER A 75 -11.05 12.33 3.90
C SER A 75 -10.38 11.92 5.21
N MET A 76 -10.39 10.62 5.50
CA MET A 76 -9.71 10.07 6.67
C MET A 76 -8.19 10.18 6.54
N ALA A 77 -7.62 9.74 5.42
CA ALA A 77 -6.17 9.76 5.21
C ALA A 77 -5.59 11.18 5.30
N THR A 78 -6.33 12.18 4.81
CA THR A 78 -5.93 13.59 4.84
C THR A 78 -6.28 14.31 6.14
N SER A 79 -6.99 13.68 7.09
CA SER A 79 -7.19 14.24 8.44
C SER A 79 -6.01 13.94 9.37
N VAL A 80 -5.18 12.96 9.01
CA VAL A 80 -3.97 12.60 9.75
C VAL A 80 -2.80 13.47 9.29
N ALA A 81 -2.40 14.41 10.14
CA ALA A 81 -1.41 15.44 9.82
C ALA A 81 -0.03 14.88 9.43
N ASP A 82 0.42 13.80 10.07
CA ASP A 82 1.74 13.20 9.79
C ASP A 82 1.66 12.20 8.65
N LYS A 83 1.79 12.72 7.42
CA LYS A 83 1.90 11.94 6.16
C LYS A 83 0.78 10.93 5.94
N GLY A 84 -0.40 11.14 6.53
CA GLY A 84 -1.52 10.20 6.48
C GLY A 84 -2.00 9.86 5.07
N ALA A 85 -1.77 10.76 4.12
CA ALA A 85 -2.13 10.60 2.72
C ALA A 85 -1.48 9.38 2.04
N PHE A 86 -0.41 8.78 2.56
CA PHE A 86 0.12 7.52 2.03
C PHE A 86 -0.90 6.36 2.06
N GLY A 87 -1.89 6.40 2.96
CA GLY A 87 -2.98 5.42 3.00
C GLY A 87 -4.26 5.85 2.29
N ALA A 88 -4.23 6.92 1.48
CA ALA A 88 -5.40 7.43 0.76
C ALA A 88 -5.84 6.56 -0.43
N THR A 89 -5.11 5.49 -0.76
CA THR A 89 -5.41 4.63 -1.91
C THR A 89 -5.26 3.15 -1.56
N LEU A 90 -6.15 2.34 -2.14
CA LEU A 90 -6.10 0.88 -2.09
C LEU A 90 -5.78 0.33 -3.47
N LYS A 91 -5.36 -0.93 -3.50
CA LYS A 91 -4.79 -1.56 -4.70
C LYS A 91 -5.30 -2.98 -4.88
N ILE A 92 -5.73 -3.28 -6.10
CA ILE A 92 -5.98 -4.65 -6.58
C ILE A 92 -4.81 -5.08 -7.44
N GLY A 93 -4.32 -6.29 -7.19
CA GLY A 93 -3.35 -6.99 -8.01
C GLY A 93 -4.01 -8.10 -8.82
N LEU A 94 -3.71 -8.15 -10.12
CA LEU A 94 -4.06 -9.28 -10.99
C LEU A 94 -2.79 -9.98 -11.46
N ILE A 95 -2.77 -11.31 -11.32
CA ILE A 95 -1.65 -12.15 -11.74
C ILE A 95 -2.16 -13.21 -12.71
N GLY A 96 -1.85 -13.02 -13.99
CA GLY A 96 -2.11 -13.98 -15.06
C GLY A 96 -1.21 -15.20 -14.93
N MET A 97 -1.84 -16.37 -14.89
CA MET A 97 -1.25 -17.70 -14.96
C MET A 97 -1.65 -18.34 -16.31
N GLU A 98 -1.20 -19.57 -16.56
CA GLU A 98 -1.44 -20.25 -17.83
C GLU A 98 -2.93 -20.35 -18.21
N ASN A 99 -3.80 -20.63 -17.23
CA ASN A 99 -5.23 -20.89 -17.46
C ASN A 99 -6.18 -20.05 -16.58
N SER A 100 -5.63 -19.15 -15.76
CA SER A 100 -6.41 -18.35 -14.82
C SER A 100 -5.71 -17.05 -14.49
N THR A 101 -6.45 -16.12 -13.88
CA THR A 101 -5.94 -14.87 -13.33
C THR A 101 -6.33 -14.81 -11.86
N ASP A 102 -5.33 -14.70 -10.99
CA ASP A 102 -5.49 -14.47 -9.55
C ASP A 102 -5.88 -13.01 -9.30
N ILE A 103 -6.80 -12.79 -8.36
CA ILE A 103 -7.26 -11.47 -7.93
C ILE A 103 -6.93 -11.33 -6.44
N SER A 104 -6.09 -10.37 -6.10
CA SER A 104 -5.79 -10.04 -4.71
C SER A 104 -5.94 -8.55 -4.42
N LEU A 105 -6.20 -8.24 -3.15
CA LEU A 105 -6.36 -6.89 -2.65
C LEU A 105 -5.38 -6.63 -1.52
N LEU A 106 -4.86 -5.41 -1.47
CA LEU A 106 -4.23 -4.88 -0.28
C LEU A 106 -5.26 -4.79 0.86
N ASN A 107 -4.97 -5.43 1.99
CA ASN A 107 -5.88 -5.49 3.13
C ASN A 107 -6.02 -4.10 3.79
N PRO A 108 -7.20 -3.46 3.74
CA PRO A 108 -7.40 -2.13 4.32
C PRO A 108 -7.13 -2.11 5.82
N ASN A 109 -7.49 -3.18 6.54
CA ASN A 109 -7.28 -3.26 7.99
C ASN A 109 -5.78 -3.29 8.36
N TYR A 110 -4.97 -3.97 7.56
CA TYR A 110 -3.53 -4.03 7.77
C TYR A 110 -2.89 -2.63 7.61
N ILE A 111 -3.28 -1.92 6.55
CA ILE A 111 -2.80 -0.56 6.29
C ILE A 111 -3.27 0.41 7.36
N ASN A 112 -4.51 0.29 7.80
CA ASN A 112 -5.02 1.13 8.87
C ASN A 112 -4.19 1.01 10.15
N HIS A 113 -3.90 -0.22 10.59
CA HIS A 113 -3.06 -0.42 11.76
C HIS A 113 -1.61 0.03 11.54
N ALA A 114 -1.04 -0.20 10.36
CA ALA A 114 0.33 0.19 10.05
C ALA A 114 0.53 1.71 9.99
N PHE A 115 -0.41 2.44 9.38
CA PHE A 115 -0.24 3.87 9.07
C PHE A 115 -0.96 4.77 10.08
N TYR A 116 -2.10 4.33 10.62
CA TYR A 116 -2.94 5.14 11.50
C TYR A 116 -3.02 4.62 12.94
N GLY A 117 -2.50 3.42 13.22
CA GLY A 117 -2.59 2.81 14.55
C GLY A 117 -1.94 3.62 15.68
N GLY A 118 -0.95 4.46 15.34
CA GLY A 118 -0.31 5.39 16.28
C GLY A 118 -0.86 6.82 16.26
N SER A 119 -1.87 7.11 15.43
CA SER A 119 -2.40 8.46 15.23
C SER A 119 -3.47 8.84 16.27
N THR A 120 -3.70 10.14 16.46
CA THR A 120 -4.79 10.64 17.31
C THR A 120 -6.18 10.24 16.81
N ASN A 121 -6.31 9.97 15.51
CA ASN A 121 -7.57 9.65 14.85
C ASN A 121 -7.76 8.14 14.64
N ALA A 122 -6.97 7.29 15.32
CA ALA A 122 -6.94 5.84 15.07
C ALA A 122 -8.33 5.17 15.15
N HIS A 123 -9.21 5.62 16.06
CA HIS A 123 -10.56 5.07 16.18
C HIS A 123 -11.45 5.41 14.98
N GLU A 124 -11.39 6.65 14.50
CA GLU A 124 -12.12 7.09 13.31
C GLU A 124 -11.56 6.39 12.06
N ALA A 125 -10.23 6.31 11.95
CA ALA A 125 -9.56 5.58 10.88
C ALA A 125 -10.00 4.11 10.81
N GLN A 126 -10.11 3.43 11.96
CA GLN A 126 -10.61 2.06 12.03
C GLN A 126 -12.06 1.95 11.54
N LYS A 127 -12.94 2.86 11.94
CA LYS A 127 -14.35 2.86 11.54
C LYS A 127 -14.51 3.06 10.03
N MET A 128 -13.80 4.04 9.47
CA MET A 128 -13.83 4.35 8.04
C MET A 128 -13.20 3.23 7.21
N THR A 129 -12.14 2.60 7.72
CA THR A 129 -11.54 1.41 7.11
C THR A 129 -12.52 0.24 7.07
N ALA A 130 -13.24 -0.04 8.15
CA ALA A 130 -14.21 -1.13 8.18
C ALA A 130 -15.37 -0.90 7.20
N LEU A 131 -15.85 0.35 7.09
CA LEU A 131 -16.85 0.74 6.09
C LEU A 131 -16.32 0.52 4.67
N THR A 132 -15.12 1.02 4.39
CA THR A 132 -14.48 0.90 3.07
C THR A 132 -14.27 -0.56 2.67
N ASP A 133 -13.75 -1.40 3.58
CA ASP A 133 -13.55 -2.83 3.32
C ASP A 133 -14.88 -3.56 3.04
N SER A 134 -15.95 -3.23 3.77
CA SER A 134 -17.29 -3.77 3.52
C SER A 134 -17.82 -3.38 2.13
N LEU A 135 -17.61 -2.13 1.71
CA LEU A 135 -18.03 -1.64 0.40
C LEU A 135 -17.22 -2.28 -0.73
N ILE A 136 -15.91 -2.48 -0.56
CA ILE A 136 -15.07 -3.20 -1.52
C ILE A 136 -15.55 -4.65 -1.69
N LYS A 137 -15.78 -5.35 -0.57
CA LYS A 137 -16.29 -6.73 -0.58
C LYS A 137 -17.64 -6.83 -1.28
N LYS A 138 -18.53 -5.84 -1.08
CA LYS A 138 -19.81 -5.77 -1.78
C LYS A 138 -19.63 -5.53 -3.28
N ALA A 139 -18.77 -4.58 -3.68
CA ALA A 139 -18.50 -4.24 -5.07
C ALA A 139 -17.93 -5.43 -5.85
N LEU A 140 -16.98 -6.14 -5.24
CA LEU A 140 -16.24 -7.24 -5.88
C LEU A 140 -16.88 -8.61 -5.68
N LEU A 141 -18.05 -8.68 -5.03
CA LEU A 141 -18.79 -9.93 -4.78
C LEU A 141 -18.93 -10.82 -6.03
N PRO A 142 -19.19 -10.29 -7.25
CA PRO A 142 -19.27 -11.12 -8.46
C PRO A 142 -17.98 -11.84 -8.84
N LEU A 143 -16.84 -11.40 -8.33
CA LEU A 143 -15.51 -11.99 -8.58
C LEU A 143 -15.05 -12.89 -7.43
N VAL A 144 -15.82 -12.97 -6.35
CA VAL A 144 -15.43 -13.75 -5.17
C VAL A 144 -15.57 -15.24 -5.47
N SER A 145 -14.45 -15.95 -5.43
CA SER A 145 -14.42 -17.42 -5.51
C SER A 145 -13.66 -18.05 -4.34
N GLU A 146 -12.76 -17.30 -3.71
CA GLU A 146 -11.92 -17.74 -2.60
C GLU A 146 -11.52 -16.50 -1.80
N MET A 147 -11.90 -16.42 -0.52
CA MET A 147 -11.45 -15.35 0.37
C MET A 147 -10.40 -15.89 1.34
N GLU A 148 -9.13 -15.68 1.00
CA GLU A 148 -7.99 -16.14 1.81
C GLU A 148 -7.04 -14.98 2.10
N TYR A 149 -6.79 -14.71 3.38
CA TYR A 149 -5.77 -13.75 3.81
C TYR A 149 -4.37 -14.38 3.75
N TYR A 150 -3.41 -13.70 3.13
CA TYR A 150 -2.05 -14.21 2.93
C TYR A 150 -0.95 -13.18 3.22
N GLY A 151 0.27 -13.69 3.40
CA GLY A 151 1.38 -12.98 4.04
C GLY A 151 1.52 -13.36 5.51
N LYS A 152 2.52 -12.81 6.19
CA LYS A 152 2.73 -13.06 7.62
C LYS A 152 1.75 -12.26 8.45
N ASP A 153 1.21 -12.94 9.45
CA ASP A 153 0.28 -12.39 10.42
C ASP A 153 1.05 -11.54 11.45
N ILE A 154 0.58 -10.31 11.68
CA ILE A 154 1.16 -9.39 12.66
C ILE A 154 0.04 -8.89 13.58
N PRO A 155 0.21 -8.93 14.91
CA PRO A 155 -0.75 -8.35 15.84
C PRO A 155 -1.06 -6.89 15.48
N ASN A 156 -2.34 -6.52 15.52
CA ASN A 156 -2.79 -5.18 15.13
C ASN A 156 -2.10 -4.06 15.93
N GLU A 157 -1.80 -4.30 17.21
CA GLU A 157 -1.09 -3.35 18.07
C GLU A 157 0.40 -3.19 17.75
N GLU A 158 1.01 -4.19 17.10
CA GLU A 158 2.41 -4.14 16.68
C GLU A 158 2.58 -3.41 15.35
N LEU A 159 1.57 -3.44 14.48
CA LEU A 159 1.63 -2.83 13.15
C LEU A 159 1.94 -1.33 13.19
N GLY A 160 1.32 -0.57 14.10
CA GLY A 160 1.57 0.87 14.25
C GLY A 160 2.98 1.22 14.75
N LYS A 161 3.71 0.22 15.29
CA LYS A 161 5.09 0.36 15.76
C LYS A 161 6.06 -0.50 14.95
N TYR A 162 5.60 -1.06 13.83
CA TYR A 162 6.35 -2.03 13.05
C TYR A 162 7.69 -1.48 12.59
N GLN A 163 8.74 -2.23 12.85
CA GLN A 163 10.09 -2.05 12.32
C GLN A 163 10.64 -3.42 11.97
N PHE A 164 11.40 -3.53 10.88
CA PHE A 164 11.93 -4.82 10.46
C PHE A 164 12.96 -5.39 11.44
N LEU A 165 13.85 -4.52 11.92
CA LEU A 165 14.81 -4.79 13.00
C LEU A 165 14.76 -3.65 14.01
N PRO A 166 15.19 -3.88 15.26
CA PRO A 166 15.43 -2.79 16.19
C PRO A 166 16.30 -1.71 15.53
N THR A 167 15.97 -0.44 15.76
CA THR A 167 16.65 0.75 15.20
C THR A 167 16.43 1.01 13.70
N MET A 168 15.68 0.17 12.99
CA MET A 168 15.27 0.45 11.62
C MET A 168 14.09 1.41 11.56
N PRO A 169 13.88 2.08 10.41
CA PRO A 169 12.76 2.99 10.20
C PRO A 169 11.39 2.36 10.46
N ARG A 170 10.48 3.16 11.00
CA ARG A 170 9.03 2.91 11.12
C ARG A 170 8.26 3.80 10.14
N TYR A 171 6.93 3.74 10.17
CA TYR A 171 6.05 4.54 9.32
C TYR A 171 6.42 6.04 9.29
N ARG A 172 6.51 6.65 10.47
CA ARG A 172 6.83 8.09 10.65
C ARG A 172 8.24 8.47 10.18
N ASP A 173 9.15 7.50 10.05
CA ASP A 173 10.55 7.74 9.71
C ASP A 173 10.69 7.76 8.17
N VAL A 174 9.85 8.60 7.52
CA VAL A 174 9.82 8.83 6.07
C VAL A 174 11.13 9.44 5.57
N VAL A 175 11.40 9.31 4.27
CA VAL A 175 12.54 10.00 3.63
C VAL A 175 12.01 11.29 3.02
N GLU A 176 12.58 12.42 3.42
CA GLU A 176 12.41 13.70 2.73
C GLU A 176 13.27 13.68 1.46
N LEU A 177 12.62 13.83 0.32
CA LEU A 177 13.26 13.78 -1.00
C LEU A 177 13.80 15.14 -1.42
N ASN A 178 13.01 16.19 -1.15
CA ASN A 178 13.37 17.57 -1.44
C ASN A 178 12.45 18.54 -0.65
N GLU A 179 12.93 19.76 -0.48
CA GLU A 179 12.18 20.91 0.00
C GLU A 179 12.18 21.99 -1.10
N PHE A 180 11.01 22.56 -1.36
CA PHE A 180 10.75 23.56 -2.40
C PHE A 180 10.39 24.90 -1.78
N ASP A 181 10.29 25.95 -2.59
CA ASP A 181 9.84 27.26 -2.10
C ASP A 181 8.34 27.23 -1.79
N GLU A 182 7.55 26.54 -2.62
CA GLU A 182 6.11 26.42 -2.45
C GLU A 182 5.53 25.08 -2.91
N TYR A 183 4.32 24.76 -2.43
CA TYR A 183 3.60 23.53 -2.80
C TYR A 183 3.41 23.37 -4.31
N LEU A 184 3.05 24.46 -5.01
CA LEU A 184 2.78 24.41 -6.45
C LEU A 184 4.06 24.12 -7.25
N GLU A 185 5.20 24.64 -6.81
CA GLU A 185 6.51 24.34 -7.40
C GLU A 185 6.86 22.86 -7.25
N ALA A 186 6.65 22.29 -6.05
CA ALA A 186 6.88 20.87 -5.78
C ALA A 186 6.06 19.98 -6.72
N VAL A 187 4.76 20.26 -6.83
CA VAL A 187 3.83 19.55 -7.71
C VAL A 187 4.25 19.69 -9.18
N ALA A 188 4.56 20.91 -9.63
CA ALA A 188 4.93 21.17 -11.01
C ALA A 188 6.24 20.46 -11.40
N THR A 189 7.25 20.48 -10.52
CA THR A 189 8.55 19.85 -10.74
C THR A 189 8.43 18.35 -10.86
N ILE A 190 7.75 17.70 -9.91
CA ILE A 190 7.55 16.24 -9.92
C ILE A 190 6.78 15.83 -11.19
N LYS A 191 5.70 16.52 -11.53
CA LYS A 191 4.92 16.21 -12.74
C LYS A 191 5.75 16.39 -14.01
N LYS A 192 6.51 17.48 -14.14
CA LYS A 192 7.42 17.72 -15.27
C LYS A 192 8.41 16.57 -15.43
N ASN A 193 9.08 16.17 -14.35
CA ASN A 193 10.10 15.12 -14.37
C ASN A 193 9.51 13.74 -14.70
N LEU A 194 8.32 13.44 -14.17
CA LEU A 194 7.58 12.22 -14.50
C LEU A 194 7.14 12.17 -15.98
N LEU A 195 6.76 13.31 -16.56
CA LEU A 195 6.43 13.42 -17.99
C LEU A 195 7.65 13.25 -18.89
N GLN A 196 8.81 13.76 -18.45
CA GLN A 196 10.09 13.60 -19.14
C GLN A 196 10.68 12.18 -19.00
N GLY A 197 10.17 11.38 -18.08
CA GLY A 197 10.65 10.02 -17.84
C GLY A 197 12.01 9.97 -17.13
N VAL A 198 12.30 10.95 -16.28
CA VAL A 198 13.49 10.95 -15.39
C VAL A 198 13.59 9.61 -14.68
N ASP A 199 14.78 9.01 -14.65
CA ASP A 199 15.02 7.68 -14.08
C ASP A 199 14.17 6.55 -14.66
N SER A 200 13.75 6.67 -15.92
CA SER A 200 12.83 5.73 -16.57
C SER A 200 11.49 5.59 -15.84
N SER A 201 11.09 6.65 -15.12
CA SER A 201 9.83 6.70 -14.40
C SER A 201 8.67 7.11 -15.31
N ARG A 202 7.45 6.99 -14.78
CA ARG A 202 6.25 7.63 -15.31
C ARG A 202 5.19 7.72 -14.23
N LEU A 203 4.25 8.64 -14.41
CA LEU A 203 3.05 8.73 -13.58
C LEU A 203 2.13 7.51 -13.82
N VAL A 204 1.60 6.96 -12.73
CA VAL A 204 0.51 5.97 -12.71
C VAL A 204 -0.80 6.65 -12.33
N TYR A 205 -0.78 7.44 -11.26
CA TYR A 205 -1.91 8.21 -10.79
C TYR A 205 -1.44 9.43 -10.01
N GLU A 206 -2.32 10.41 -9.86
CA GLU A 206 -2.15 11.61 -9.05
C GLU A 206 -3.42 11.82 -8.23
N LEU A 207 -3.28 12.16 -6.95
CA LEU A 207 -4.39 12.47 -6.06
C LEU A 207 -4.06 13.77 -5.31
N ASN A 208 -4.86 14.80 -5.54
CA ASN A 208 -4.59 16.15 -5.03
C ASN A 208 -5.67 16.62 -4.05
N PHE A 209 -5.21 17.30 -3.00
CA PHE A 209 -6.05 18.01 -2.04
C PHE A 209 -5.49 19.42 -1.90
N HIS A 210 -5.83 20.28 -2.86
CA HIS A 210 -5.24 21.62 -2.99
C HIS A 210 -5.50 22.50 -1.77
N ASP A 211 -6.67 22.36 -1.14
CA ASP A 211 -7.06 23.05 0.10
C ASP A 211 -6.17 22.68 1.30
N LYS A 212 -5.50 21.52 1.23
CA LYS A 212 -4.61 20.98 2.27
C LYS A 212 -3.14 21.00 1.86
N GLU A 213 -2.81 21.51 0.67
CA GLU A 213 -1.47 21.44 0.07
C GLU A 213 -0.89 20.03 0.08
N ILE A 214 -1.72 19.03 -0.29
CA ILE A 214 -1.30 17.63 -0.40
C ILE A 214 -1.41 17.17 -1.84
N ALA A 215 -0.40 16.46 -2.33
CA ALA A 215 -0.45 15.73 -3.59
C ALA A 215 0.25 14.38 -3.43
N LEU A 216 -0.42 13.29 -3.85
CA LEU A 216 0.14 11.95 -3.85
C LEU A 216 0.32 11.48 -5.29
N PHE A 217 1.55 11.15 -5.67
CA PHE A 217 1.89 10.63 -6.98
C PHE A 217 2.22 9.15 -6.86
N GLY A 218 1.57 8.31 -7.65
CA GLY A 218 1.96 6.92 -7.86
C GLY A 218 2.89 6.80 -9.07
N LEU A 219 3.99 6.07 -8.91
CA LEU A 219 5.07 6.00 -9.90
C LEU A 219 5.27 4.56 -10.36
N ALA A 220 5.51 4.40 -11.67
CA ALA A 220 6.01 3.16 -12.24
C ALA A 220 7.40 3.39 -12.81
N PHE A 221 8.26 2.38 -12.70
CA PHE A 221 9.61 2.38 -13.25
C PHE A 221 9.73 1.32 -14.34
N LYS A 222 10.27 1.74 -15.49
CA LYS A 222 10.51 0.87 -16.64
C LYS A 222 11.92 0.28 -16.60
N GLY A 223 12.12 -0.76 -17.39
CA GLY A 223 13.43 -1.38 -17.62
C GLY A 223 13.70 -2.59 -16.74
N ASP A 224 14.69 -3.39 -17.15
CA ASP A 224 14.96 -4.69 -16.54
C ASP A 224 15.56 -4.64 -15.15
N ASN A 225 16.12 -3.49 -14.76
CA ASN A 225 16.73 -3.25 -13.46
C ASN A 225 15.89 -2.30 -12.59
N CYS A 226 14.59 -2.16 -12.89
CA CYS A 226 13.75 -1.25 -12.15
C CYS A 226 13.48 -1.73 -10.70
N PRO A 227 13.26 -0.80 -9.75
CA PRO A 227 13.05 -1.16 -8.35
C PRO A 227 11.82 -2.05 -8.13
N GLU A 228 10.76 -1.87 -8.92
CA GLU A 228 9.55 -2.71 -8.81
C GLU A 228 9.83 -4.19 -9.12
N LYS A 229 10.64 -4.47 -10.16
CA LYS A 229 11.04 -5.84 -10.50
C LYS A 229 11.96 -6.44 -9.44
N GLN A 230 12.88 -5.64 -8.89
CA GLN A 230 13.72 -6.06 -7.77
C GLN A 230 12.89 -6.38 -6.51
N MET A 231 11.88 -5.56 -6.22
CA MET A 231 10.94 -5.76 -5.13
C MET A 231 10.13 -7.04 -5.32
N LEU A 232 9.49 -7.27 -6.47
CA LEU A 232 8.74 -8.50 -6.73
C LEU A 232 9.64 -9.74 -6.73
N THR A 233 10.89 -9.63 -7.18
CA THR A 233 11.87 -10.73 -7.09
C THR A 233 12.23 -11.06 -5.64
N LEU A 234 12.30 -10.05 -4.78
CA LEU A 234 12.63 -10.21 -3.36
C LEU A 234 11.44 -10.70 -2.54
N MET A 235 10.27 -10.09 -2.75
CA MET A 235 9.05 -10.25 -1.94
C MET A 235 8.10 -11.30 -2.48
N GLY A 236 8.28 -11.78 -3.72
CA GLY A 236 7.29 -12.59 -4.40
C GLY A 236 6.29 -11.75 -5.20
N VAL A 237 5.80 -12.33 -6.30
CA VAL A 237 4.89 -11.66 -7.24
C VAL A 237 3.50 -11.42 -6.62
N GLU A 238 3.11 -12.24 -5.64
CA GLU A 238 1.88 -12.11 -4.86
C GLU A 238 1.79 -10.81 -4.06
N CYS A 239 2.92 -10.14 -3.83
CA CYS A 239 2.97 -8.83 -3.17
C CYS A 239 2.65 -7.67 -4.13
N ILE A 240 2.20 -7.94 -5.37
CA ILE A 240 1.84 -6.92 -6.36
C ILE A 240 0.88 -5.82 -5.85
N PRO A 241 -0.09 -6.05 -4.94
CA PRO A 241 -0.91 -4.96 -4.40
C PRO A 241 -0.14 -3.96 -3.52
N SER A 242 1.14 -4.20 -3.23
CA SER A 242 2.02 -3.21 -2.55
C SER A 242 2.59 -2.15 -3.49
N LEU A 243 2.32 -2.24 -4.79
CA LEU A 243 2.73 -1.30 -5.81
C LEU A 243 1.53 -0.41 -6.22
N PRO A 244 1.73 0.78 -6.80
CA PRO A 244 3.01 1.43 -7.14
C PRO A 244 3.74 2.01 -5.92
N LEU A 245 4.98 2.45 -6.14
CA LEU A 245 5.69 3.30 -5.18
C LEU A 245 5.12 4.73 -5.25
N GLU A 246 5.16 5.46 -4.13
CA GLU A 246 4.53 6.78 -4.04
C GLU A 246 5.49 7.89 -3.58
N ILE A 247 5.33 9.08 -4.17
CA ILE A 247 5.85 10.36 -3.67
C ILE A 247 4.67 11.17 -3.11
N LEU A 248 4.79 11.61 -1.87
CA LEU A 248 3.84 12.50 -1.20
C LEU A 248 4.43 13.90 -1.10
N VAL A 249 3.76 14.88 -1.67
CA VAL A 249 3.98 16.30 -1.38
C VAL A 249 3.00 16.72 -0.29
N GLN A 250 3.51 17.37 0.76
CA GLN A 250 2.69 17.97 1.81
C GLN A 250 3.32 19.29 2.24
N GLY A 251 2.61 20.40 2.02
CA GLY A 251 3.19 21.74 2.07
C GLY A 251 4.24 21.89 0.97
N ASN A 252 5.41 22.41 1.32
CA ASN A 252 6.53 22.62 0.39
C ASN A 252 7.54 21.45 0.34
N LYS A 253 7.23 20.28 0.92
CA LYS A 253 8.18 19.16 1.01
C LYS A 253 7.66 17.90 0.34
N ALA A 254 8.55 17.18 -0.35
CA ALA A 254 8.29 15.88 -0.96
C ALA A 254 8.87 14.75 -0.11
N TYR A 255 8.12 13.66 0.01
CA TYR A 255 8.45 12.52 0.85
C TYR A 255 8.20 11.19 0.15
N MET A 256 8.91 10.15 0.59
CA MET A 256 8.56 8.76 0.29
C MET A 256 8.55 7.93 1.58
N LEU A 257 7.77 6.83 1.59
CA LEU A 257 7.94 5.80 2.60
C LEU A 257 9.34 5.20 2.49
N ASN A 258 10.06 5.15 3.61
CA ASN A 258 11.41 4.59 3.65
C ASN A 258 11.39 3.14 3.17
N GLY A 259 12.18 2.79 2.15
CA GLY A 259 12.20 1.43 1.58
C GLY A 259 12.58 0.37 2.61
N LYS A 260 13.40 0.72 3.61
CA LYS A 260 13.78 -0.13 4.75
C LYS A 260 12.61 -0.47 5.68
N TYR A 261 11.54 0.33 5.64
CA TYR A 261 10.26 0.08 6.32
C TYR A 261 9.24 -0.57 5.37
N ARG A 262 9.06 0.03 4.18
CA ARG A 262 8.03 -0.36 3.20
C ARG A 262 8.15 -1.82 2.77
N ILE A 263 9.33 -2.23 2.30
CA ILE A 263 9.56 -3.59 1.77
C ILE A 263 9.20 -4.66 2.81
N PRO A 264 9.78 -4.64 4.02
CA PRO A 264 9.45 -5.64 5.04
C PRO A 264 8.04 -5.48 5.62
N LEU A 265 7.43 -4.30 5.61
CA LEU A 265 6.01 -4.16 5.97
C LEU A 265 5.11 -4.96 5.02
N PHE A 266 5.38 -4.88 3.72
CA PHE A 266 4.57 -5.54 2.68
C PHE A 266 4.97 -6.99 2.42
N ASN A 267 6.14 -7.43 2.88
CA ASN A 267 6.45 -8.84 3.09
C ASN A 267 7.27 -9.03 4.38
N SER A 268 6.57 -9.23 5.48
CA SER A 268 7.17 -9.40 6.82
C SER A 268 7.69 -10.81 7.09
N SER A 269 7.50 -11.73 6.14
CA SER A 269 8.12 -13.06 6.13
C SER A 269 9.59 -13.03 5.68
N LEU A 270 10.07 -11.91 5.16
CA LEU A 270 11.47 -11.77 4.76
C LEU A 270 12.41 -12.04 5.93
N GLY A 271 13.34 -12.97 5.73
CA GLY A 271 14.39 -13.26 6.71
C GLY A 271 15.43 -12.15 6.80
N ILE A 272 16.07 -12.02 7.96
CA ILE A 272 17.15 -11.05 8.24
C ILE A 272 18.29 -11.17 7.22
N THR A 273 18.53 -12.36 6.65
CA THR A 273 19.53 -12.59 5.60
C THR A 273 19.31 -11.77 4.33
N LYS A 274 18.12 -11.18 4.15
CA LYS A 274 17.79 -10.30 3.02
C LYS A 274 18.10 -8.83 3.29
N ILE A 275 18.57 -8.45 4.48
CA ILE A 275 18.76 -7.04 4.88
C ILE A 275 19.57 -6.22 3.87
N PHE A 276 20.68 -6.76 3.36
CA PHE A 276 21.50 -6.06 2.38
C PHE A 276 20.78 -5.82 1.04
N LYS A 277 19.90 -6.76 0.63
CA LYS A 277 19.05 -6.56 -0.55
C LYS A 277 18.00 -5.48 -0.30
N ILE A 278 17.36 -5.48 0.87
CA ILE A 278 16.40 -4.45 1.27
C ILE A 278 17.07 -3.07 1.27
N MET A 279 18.27 -2.96 1.84
CA MET A 279 19.03 -1.71 1.86
C MET A 279 19.39 -1.24 0.44
N GLY A 280 19.86 -2.15 -0.42
CA GLY A 280 20.20 -1.82 -1.81
C GLY A 280 18.99 -1.32 -2.60
N ILE A 281 17.87 -2.04 -2.55
CA ILE A 281 16.63 -1.63 -3.23
C ILE A 281 16.11 -0.31 -2.65
N SER A 282 16.14 -0.16 -1.32
CA SER A 282 15.73 1.10 -0.68
C SER A 282 16.57 2.28 -1.13
N SER A 283 17.88 2.10 -1.29
CA SER A 283 18.77 3.17 -1.76
C SER A 283 18.47 3.53 -3.21
N ASP A 284 18.29 2.55 -4.09
CA ASP A 284 17.95 2.79 -5.50
C ASP A 284 16.60 3.53 -5.64
N ILE A 285 15.59 3.15 -4.85
CA ILE A 285 14.31 3.88 -4.83
C ILE A 285 14.51 5.33 -4.39
N SER A 286 15.22 5.57 -3.28
CA SER A 286 15.43 6.93 -2.76
C SER A 286 16.16 7.80 -3.76
N THR A 287 17.28 7.35 -4.33
CA THR A 287 18.03 8.12 -5.34
C THR A 287 17.17 8.47 -6.56
N ARG A 288 16.38 7.52 -7.09
CA ARG A 288 15.51 7.79 -8.23
C ARG A 288 14.40 8.79 -7.90
N MET A 289 13.80 8.67 -6.72
CA MET A 289 12.73 9.57 -6.30
C MET A 289 13.24 10.96 -5.94
N GLU A 290 14.46 11.07 -5.40
CA GLU A 290 15.17 12.34 -5.19
C GLU A 290 15.40 13.05 -6.52
N ASN A 291 15.90 12.34 -7.53
CA ASN A 291 16.07 12.89 -8.88
C ASN A 291 14.74 13.37 -9.49
N ILE A 292 13.64 12.63 -9.28
CA ILE A 292 12.30 13.05 -9.74
C ILE A 292 11.80 14.28 -8.97
N ALA A 293 12.14 14.41 -7.70
CA ALA A 293 11.79 15.56 -6.86
C ALA A 293 12.78 16.73 -6.99
N THR A 294 13.84 16.61 -7.77
CA THR A 294 14.85 17.66 -7.95
C THR A 294 14.71 18.30 -9.34
N LEU A 295 14.80 19.62 -9.41
CA LEU A 295 14.82 20.33 -10.68
C LEU A 295 16.12 19.98 -11.44
N TYR A 296 16.00 19.39 -12.63
CA TYR A 296 17.07 19.48 -13.62
C TYR A 296 16.88 20.76 -14.43
N GLU A 297 17.89 21.62 -14.44
CA GLU A 297 18.01 22.73 -15.41
C GLU A 297 18.06 22.21 -16.85
#